data_AF-A0A559M2P8-F1
#
_entry.id   AF-A0A559M2P8-F1
#
_cell.length_a   1.000
_cell.length_b   1.000
_cell.length_c   1.000
_cell.angle_alpha   90.00
_cell.angle_beta   90.00
_cell.angle_gamma   90.00
#
_symmetry.space_group_name_H-M   'P 1'
#
loop_
_entity.id
_entity.type
_entity.pdbx_description
1 polymer ?
#
loop_
_entity_poly.entity_id
_entity_poly.type
_entity_poly.pdbx_seq_one_letter_code
_entity_poly.pdbx_strand_id
1 'polypeptide(L)'
;MSDTATAQLSAESQSLPLETEAGLETIAHIVPEDPTSLDPSIAATDRTSSVTDIESLPNELLTNIFGYLNTPKPSGFVLQDEPVFELTHSEVTDLKSMSCVSKRWRRATLPLLFKFAQFIVAESKTQRPIISEVMAPFFTFVKSNSLRKVIASFTFLIPDKNITYTSDGGDRLDSFSEFWYSLFEIIDPVDLLIVAPAEALGALTACRIHLEDAWCFSDCHCHYLHLQRSPTSVLESPSIEVVPLEENSTAGQTSEVLESVAENLSTNNTPDFLTHPAEEALSTGSFYRDKSTTDGNQQDPLEAEASSSAAVVSKPQVPARAFSSALFDVRPWTTLLLNEGSSIRAYCTEEFWLRKQPSILPDLCGSDEAAIKTFISPTIKTMNYIAIFPMQTHFAVLVDNLPRLERIYVQIVPRNNVLDDPERMADVEHTDLWMERNNCYAHMVRELFGAPPTRNYKHLEQFESGDAADRDAWLMAVEYVKRVGNWNVVGEGIFARNSEDMVPENPEGGIEGNST
;
A
#
# COMPACT_ATOMS: atom_id res chain seq x y z
N MET A 1 40.51 40.16 -5.83
CA MET A 1 40.14 41.33 -5.00
C MET A 1 38.66 41.16 -4.70
N SER A 2 38.19 40.72 -3.54
CA SER A 2 38.84 40.46 -2.25
C SER A 2 37.92 39.51 -1.46
N ASP A 3 38.56 38.61 -0.72
CA ASP A 3 38.13 37.66 0.31
C ASP A 3 36.81 37.85 1.08
N THR A 4 36.17 36.71 1.38
CA THR A 4 35.85 36.12 2.71
C THR A 4 34.64 35.17 2.55
N ALA A 5 34.46 34.03 3.22
CA ALA A 5 35.28 33.13 4.02
C ALA A 5 34.43 31.85 4.24
N THR A 6 35.13 30.74 4.39
CA THR A 6 34.71 29.33 4.51
C THR A 6 34.04 29.00 5.85
N ALA A 7 33.07 28.07 5.87
CA ALA A 7 32.74 27.27 7.07
C ALA A 7 32.14 25.90 6.70
N GLN A 8 32.99 24.87 6.79
CA GLN A 8 32.61 23.45 6.90
C GLN A 8 32.33 23.13 8.38
N LEU A 9 31.29 22.34 8.66
CA LEU A 9 31.03 21.76 9.98
C LEU A 9 31.30 20.25 9.92
N SER A 10 32.43 19.86 10.50
CA SER A 10 32.82 18.49 10.87
C SER A 10 32.46 18.25 12.34
N ALA A 11 31.75 17.16 12.64
CA ALA A 11 31.50 16.71 14.00
C ALA A 11 32.57 15.66 14.37
N GLU A 12 33.49 16.05 15.26
CA GLU A 12 34.42 15.14 15.94
C GLU A 12 34.07 15.03 17.43
N SER A 13 34.19 13.81 17.91
CA SER A 13 34.08 13.30 19.27
C SER A 13 34.91 14.05 20.30
N GLN A 14 34.36 14.24 21.51
CA GLN A 14 35.15 14.57 22.71
C GLN A 14 34.72 13.74 23.91
N SER A 15 35.57 12.77 24.25
CA SER A 15 35.78 12.16 25.56
C SER A 15 36.54 13.10 26.50
N LEU A 16 36.43 12.94 27.83
CA LEU A 16 37.43 13.18 28.92
C LEU A 16 36.70 13.12 30.29
N PRO A 17 37.36 12.94 31.46
CA PRO A 17 38.47 12.05 31.82
C PRO A 17 38.26 11.24 33.13
N LEU A 18 39.13 10.23 33.35
CA LEU A 18 39.40 9.59 34.65
C LEU A 18 40.28 10.51 35.52
N GLU A 19 39.99 10.57 36.82
CA GLU A 19 40.96 10.91 37.88
C GLU A 19 40.94 9.85 38.99
N THR A 20 42.14 9.61 39.53
CA THR A 20 42.52 8.56 40.49
C THR A 20 43.14 9.23 41.71
N GLU A 21 43.09 8.55 42.86
CA GLU A 21 43.90 8.68 44.11
C GLU A 21 43.01 8.84 45.37
N ALA A 22 42.98 7.86 46.27
CA ALA A 22 43.97 7.41 47.27
C ALA A 22 43.89 8.20 48.59
N GLY A 23 43.76 7.47 49.71
CA GLY A 23 43.83 8.05 51.06
C GLY A 23 43.33 7.11 52.16
N LEU A 24 44.26 6.38 52.78
CA LEU A 24 44.10 5.67 54.07
C LEU A 24 43.99 6.68 55.22
N GLU A 25 43.23 6.34 56.28
CA GLU A 25 43.54 6.54 57.71
C GLU A 25 42.50 5.71 58.54
N THR A 26 42.65 5.20 59.77
CA THR A 26 43.74 4.61 60.59
C THR A 26 43.15 4.43 62.03
N ILE A 27 43.25 3.20 62.59
CA ILE A 27 43.41 2.80 64.03
C ILE A 27 42.23 2.89 65.05
N ALA A 28 41.90 1.73 65.66
CA ALA A 28 42.09 1.41 67.11
C ALA A 28 41.68 -0.07 67.40
N HIS A 29 42.55 -1.06 67.70
CA HIS A 29 43.42 -1.40 68.85
C HIS A 29 42.78 -2.31 69.93
N ILE A 30 43.52 -3.39 70.32
CA ILE A 30 43.54 -4.18 71.59
C ILE A 30 42.62 -5.45 71.61
N VAL A 31 43.00 -6.71 71.90
CA VAL A 31 44.22 -7.44 72.36
C VAL A 31 44.04 -8.97 72.09
N PRO A 32 45.10 -9.81 72.06
CA PRO A 32 45.06 -11.24 71.68
C PRO A 32 45.04 -12.21 72.87
N GLU A 33 44.43 -13.41 72.71
CA GLU A 33 44.83 -14.66 73.39
C GLU A 33 44.43 -15.90 72.53
N ASP A 34 45.29 -16.92 72.57
CA ASP A 34 45.33 -18.22 71.86
C ASP A 34 45.33 -19.33 72.96
N PRO A 35 45.31 -20.67 72.73
CA PRO A 35 44.91 -21.54 71.60
C PRO A 35 43.94 -22.67 72.06
N THR A 36 43.85 -23.74 71.25
CA THR A 36 43.36 -25.12 71.54
C THR A 36 41.87 -25.45 71.33
N SER A 37 41.55 -26.06 70.19
CA SER A 37 41.29 -27.52 70.12
C SER A 37 41.00 -27.98 68.69
N LEU A 38 41.57 -29.13 68.36
CA LEU A 38 41.45 -29.85 67.10
C LEU A 38 40.06 -30.49 66.96
N ASP A 39 39.43 -30.37 65.80
CA ASP A 39 38.63 -31.48 65.23
C ASP A 39 38.55 -31.37 63.68
N PRO A 40 39.13 -32.32 62.90
CA PRO A 40 39.08 -32.31 61.46
C PRO A 40 38.08 -33.36 60.96
N SER A 41 36.78 -33.07 60.97
CA SER A 41 35.80 -33.97 60.33
C SER A 41 34.44 -33.32 60.14
N ILE A 42 34.32 -32.37 59.21
CA ILE A 42 33.04 -32.15 58.52
C ILE A 42 33.32 -32.10 57.03
N ALA A 43 32.93 -33.21 56.41
CA ALA A 43 32.78 -33.47 55.00
C ALA A 43 32.82 -32.23 54.09
N ALA A 44 33.74 -32.28 53.13
CA ALA A 44 33.56 -31.63 51.84
C ALA A 44 32.25 -32.14 51.20
N THR A 45 31.12 -31.53 51.54
CA THR A 45 30.00 -31.47 50.60
C THR A 45 30.40 -30.44 49.57
N ASP A 46 31.05 -30.94 48.51
CA ASP A 46 31.16 -30.25 47.23
C ASP A 46 29.74 -30.07 46.69
N ARG A 47 29.04 -29.05 47.21
CA ARG A 47 27.87 -28.48 46.54
C ARG A 47 28.44 -27.75 45.35
N THR A 48 28.72 -28.48 44.28
CA THR A 48 28.77 -27.91 42.94
C THR A 48 27.40 -27.29 42.73
N SER A 49 27.28 -25.98 43.01
CA SER A 49 26.14 -25.20 42.57
C SER A 49 26.19 -25.27 41.05
N SER A 50 25.44 -26.20 40.46
CA SER A 50 25.23 -26.23 39.03
C SER A 50 24.65 -24.87 38.68
N VAL A 51 25.49 -23.97 38.17
CA VAL A 51 25.05 -22.65 37.71
C VAL A 51 24.03 -22.93 36.62
N THR A 52 22.76 -22.70 36.95
CA THR A 52 21.67 -22.83 35.99
C THR A 52 21.84 -21.67 35.01
N ASP A 53 22.51 -21.96 33.91
CA ASP A 53 22.68 -21.03 32.80
C ASP A 53 21.47 -21.11 31.87
N ILE A 54 21.08 -19.99 31.27
CA ILE A 54 20.01 -19.94 30.26
C ILE A 54 20.32 -20.85 29.07
N GLU A 55 21.60 -21.12 28.80
CA GLU A 55 22.06 -22.08 27.80
C GLU A 55 21.73 -23.54 28.16
N SER A 56 21.32 -23.85 29.38
CA SER A 56 20.86 -25.20 29.74
C SER A 56 19.40 -25.48 29.32
N LEU A 57 18.63 -24.45 28.94
CA LEU A 57 17.24 -24.61 28.52
C LEU A 57 17.13 -25.34 27.18
N PRO A 58 16.09 -26.17 26.95
CA PRO A 58 15.74 -26.70 25.63
C PRO A 58 15.41 -25.60 24.61
N ASN A 59 15.55 -25.90 23.32
CA ASN A 59 15.31 -24.92 22.24
C ASN A 59 13.84 -24.47 22.17
N GLU A 60 12.92 -25.33 22.58
CA GLU A 60 11.49 -25.07 22.63
C GLU A 60 11.17 -24.00 23.67
N LEU A 61 11.81 -24.08 24.85
CA LEU A 61 11.65 -23.07 25.90
C LEU A 61 12.29 -21.74 25.49
N LEU A 62 13.48 -21.76 24.88
CA LEU A 62 14.11 -20.56 24.34
C LEU A 62 13.23 -19.89 23.27
N THR A 63 12.68 -20.67 22.34
CA THR A 63 11.80 -20.15 21.28
C THR A 63 10.51 -19.58 21.86
N ASN A 64 9.93 -20.22 22.88
CA ASN A 64 8.75 -19.71 23.60
C ASN A 64 9.07 -18.38 24.29
N ILE A 65 10.18 -18.31 25.03
CA ILE A 65 10.65 -17.06 25.68
C ILE A 65 10.81 -15.95 24.64
N PHE A 66 11.45 -16.23 23.50
CA PHE A 66 11.65 -15.23 22.46
C PHE A 66 10.34 -14.83 21.77
N GLY A 67 9.34 -15.71 21.78
CA GLY A 67 8.00 -15.44 21.28
C GLY A 67 7.30 -14.28 22.00
N TYR A 68 7.61 -14.05 23.28
CA TYR A 68 7.09 -12.90 24.04
C TYR A 68 7.68 -11.55 23.60
N LEU A 69 8.79 -11.56 22.85
CA LEU A 69 9.43 -10.36 22.30
C LEU A 69 8.89 -10.01 20.90
N ASN A 70 7.93 -10.80 20.39
CA ASN A 70 7.38 -10.59 19.06
C ASN A 70 6.35 -9.46 19.07
N THR A 71 6.46 -8.54 18.11
CA THR A 71 5.53 -7.42 17.93
C THR A 71 4.68 -7.62 16.67
N PRO A 72 3.47 -7.04 16.60
CA PRO A 72 2.71 -7.00 15.35
C PRO A 72 3.47 -6.23 14.26
N LYS A 73 3.10 -6.44 12.99
CA LYS A 73 3.69 -5.69 11.88
C LYS A 73 3.34 -4.19 11.99
N PRO A 74 4.29 -3.26 11.87
CA PRO A 74 4.02 -1.82 11.97
C PRO A 74 3.07 -1.30 10.89
N SER A 75 3.11 -1.93 9.70
CA SER A 75 2.41 -1.45 8.51
C SER A 75 0.89 -1.67 8.52
N GLY A 76 0.30 -2.30 9.53
CA GLY A 76 -1.10 -2.70 9.52
C GLY A 76 -2.12 -1.55 9.49
N PHE A 77 -1.79 -0.38 10.04
CA PHE A 77 -2.75 0.68 10.31
C PHE A 77 -2.65 1.91 9.39
N VAL A 78 -1.58 2.02 8.60
CA VAL A 78 -1.22 3.26 7.88
C VAL A 78 -1.34 3.11 6.35
N LEU A 79 -1.81 1.95 5.86
CA LEU A 79 -1.94 1.71 4.40
C LEU A 79 -2.98 2.60 3.71
N GLN A 80 -3.88 3.20 4.48
CA GLN A 80 -4.95 4.09 4.02
C GLN A 80 -4.55 5.58 4.05
N ASP A 81 -3.40 5.90 4.63
CA ASP A 81 -2.85 7.27 4.66
C ASP A 81 -1.96 7.52 3.43
N GLU A 82 -1.43 8.74 3.29
CA GLU A 82 -0.53 9.06 2.19
C GLU A 82 0.74 8.17 2.23
N PRO A 83 1.12 7.56 1.09
CA PRO A 83 2.18 6.56 1.05
C PRO A 83 3.57 7.16 1.29
N VAL A 84 4.30 6.56 2.24
CA VAL A 84 5.68 6.88 2.62
C VAL A 84 6.57 5.62 2.60
N PHE A 85 7.89 5.79 2.48
CA PHE A 85 8.83 4.66 2.52
C PHE A 85 9.07 4.14 3.95
N GLU A 86 8.82 4.96 4.96
CA GLU A 86 9.12 4.71 6.36
C GLU A 86 8.07 3.85 7.10
N LEU A 87 7.02 3.41 6.39
CA LEU A 87 5.88 2.64 6.93
C LEU A 87 6.27 1.42 7.78
N THR A 88 7.40 0.77 7.50
CA THR A 88 7.85 -0.43 8.20
C THR A 88 8.89 -0.16 9.28
N HIS A 89 9.19 1.12 9.57
CA HIS A 89 10.12 1.50 10.62
C HIS A 89 9.60 1.04 11.99
N SER A 90 10.49 0.49 12.82
CA SER A 90 10.20 0.10 14.20
C SER A 90 11.42 0.35 15.05
N GLU A 91 11.21 1.04 16.17
CA GLU A 91 12.24 1.26 17.19
C GLU A 91 12.50 0.01 18.04
N VAL A 92 11.58 -0.97 18.01
CA VAL A 92 11.73 -2.23 18.75
C VAL A 92 12.78 -3.10 18.05
N THR A 93 13.88 -3.37 18.75
CA THR A 93 15.02 -4.13 18.23
C THR A 93 15.32 -5.39 19.02
N ASP A 94 14.44 -5.79 19.94
CA ASP A 94 14.67 -6.91 20.87
C ASP A 94 15.08 -8.19 20.15
N LEU A 95 14.30 -8.65 19.17
CA LEU A 95 14.63 -9.84 18.38
C LEU A 95 15.92 -9.67 17.56
N LYS A 96 16.26 -8.45 17.13
CA LYS A 96 17.55 -8.18 16.46
C LYS A 96 18.71 -8.36 17.43
N SER A 97 18.61 -7.79 18.63
CA SER A 97 19.58 -7.91 19.72
C SER A 97 19.76 -9.36 20.16
N MET A 98 18.67 -10.11 20.33
CA MET A 98 18.69 -11.55 20.67
C MET A 98 19.42 -12.38 19.62
N SER A 99 19.26 -12.03 18.33
CA SER A 99 19.94 -12.73 17.22
C SER A 99 21.46 -12.57 17.21
N CYS A 100 22.00 -11.63 17.99
CA CYS A 100 23.42 -11.32 18.10
C CYS A 100 24.12 -11.98 19.29
N VAL A 101 23.37 -12.58 20.23
CA VAL A 101 23.92 -13.15 21.48
C VAL A 101 24.77 -14.40 21.20
N SER A 102 24.21 -15.39 20.49
CA SER A 102 24.91 -16.62 20.15
C SER A 102 24.36 -17.24 18.86
N LYS A 103 25.12 -18.15 18.24
CA LYS A 103 24.64 -18.89 17.05
C LYS A 103 23.36 -19.68 17.33
N ARG A 104 23.19 -20.16 18.55
CA ARG A 104 22.00 -20.89 18.99
C ARG A 104 20.79 -19.96 19.09
N TRP A 105 20.96 -18.82 19.75
CA TRP A 105 19.90 -17.82 19.90
C TRP A 105 19.48 -17.26 18.55
N ARG A 106 20.47 -16.99 17.69
CA ARG A 106 20.23 -16.60 16.30
C ARG A 106 19.31 -17.59 15.60
N ARG A 107 19.62 -18.89 15.62
CA ARG A 107 18.80 -19.93 14.98
C ARG A 107 17.36 -19.97 15.52
N ALA A 108 17.16 -19.84 16.82
CA ALA A 108 15.84 -19.81 17.44
C ALA A 108 15.07 -18.51 17.16
N THR A 109 15.77 -17.39 16.97
CA THR A 109 15.18 -16.06 16.76
C THR A 109 14.82 -15.78 15.29
N LEU A 110 15.57 -16.35 14.35
CA LEU A 110 15.38 -16.11 12.91
C LEU A 110 13.94 -16.33 12.43
N PRO A 111 13.22 -17.40 12.85
CA PRO A 111 11.84 -17.58 12.44
C PRO A 111 10.89 -16.48 12.91
N LEU A 112 11.15 -15.90 14.09
CA LEU A 112 10.35 -14.79 14.63
C LEU A 112 10.69 -13.49 13.90
N LEU A 113 11.99 -13.21 13.75
CA LEU A 113 12.48 -11.97 13.14
C LEU A 113 12.09 -11.82 11.66
N PHE A 114 12.08 -12.92 10.91
CA PHE A 114 11.77 -12.93 9.47
C PHE A 114 10.33 -13.35 9.15
N LYS A 115 9.44 -13.44 10.14
CA LYS A 115 8.00 -13.67 9.89
C LYS A 115 7.41 -12.57 8.99
N PHE A 116 7.84 -11.33 9.21
CA PHE A 116 7.49 -10.16 8.41
C PHE A 116 8.77 -9.59 7.80
N ALA A 117 9.18 -10.14 6.65
CA ALA A 117 10.44 -9.79 6.02
C ALA A 117 10.31 -8.51 5.21
N GLN A 118 11.32 -7.65 5.29
CA GLN A 118 11.46 -6.45 4.49
C GLN A 118 12.70 -6.59 3.61
N PHE A 119 12.59 -6.17 2.35
CA PHE A 119 13.76 -5.93 1.51
C PHE A 119 13.71 -4.52 0.92
N ILE A 120 14.80 -3.78 1.10
CA ILE A 120 14.97 -2.42 0.59
C ILE A 120 16.03 -2.47 -0.51
N VAL A 121 15.67 -2.01 -1.70
CA VAL A 121 16.64 -1.79 -2.79
C VAL A 121 17.35 -0.47 -2.51
N ALA A 122 18.63 -0.54 -2.17
CA ALA A 122 19.41 0.66 -1.90
C ALA A 122 19.49 1.55 -3.15
N GLU A 123 19.30 2.86 -2.96
CA GLU A 123 19.49 3.84 -4.03
C GLU A 123 20.94 3.86 -4.50
N SER A 124 21.13 3.86 -5.82
CA SER A 124 22.45 3.96 -6.43
C SER A 124 22.51 5.22 -7.28
N LYS A 125 23.41 6.14 -6.91
CA LYS A 125 23.61 7.40 -7.64
C LYS A 125 24.31 7.22 -8.99
N THR A 126 24.94 6.07 -9.22
CA THR A 126 25.90 5.88 -10.32
C THR A 126 25.46 4.83 -11.34
N GLN A 127 24.66 3.86 -10.95
CA GLN A 127 24.25 2.73 -11.81
C GLN A 127 22.84 2.30 -11.48
N ARG A 128 22.05 1.95 -12.52
CA ARG A 128 20.71 1.37 -12.32
C ARG A 128 20.83 0.06 -11.54
N PRO A 129 20.03 -0.15 -10.48
CA PRO A 129 20.08 -1.38 -9.70
C PRO A 129 19.61 -2.56 -10.55
N ILE A 130 20.45 -3.60 -10.63
CA ILE A 130 20.09 -4.90 -11.20
C ILE A 130 19.45 -5.73 -10.10
N ILE A 131 18.12 -5.83 -10.11
CA ILE A 131 17.35 -6.42 -9.01
C ILE A 131 17.74 -7.88 -8.75
N SER A 132 18.06 -8.65 -9.78
CA SER A 132 18.49 -10.05 -9.64
C SER A 132 19.77 -10.19 -8.81
N GLU A 133 20.76 -9.32 -9.05
CA GLU A 133 22.03 -9.32 -8.31
C GLU A 133 21.84 -8.84 -6.87
N VAL A 134 21.06 -7.78 -6.68
CA VAL A 134 20.78 -7.21 -5.35
C VAL A 134 20.00 -8.20 -4.47
N MET A 135 19.10 -8.99 -5.05
CA MET A 135 18.30 -10.01 -4.35
C MET A 135 19.04 -11.31 -4.04
N ALA A 136 20.10 -11.65 -4.81
CA ALA A 136 20.76 -12.96 -4.71
C ALA A 136 21.25 -13.32 -3.28
N PRO A 137 21.84 -12.39 -2.49
CA PRO A 137 22.21 -12.66 -1.10
C PRO A 137 20.99 -13.00 -0.22
N PHE A 138 19.86 -12.31 -0.43
CA PHE A 138 18.63 -12.59 0.30
C PHE A 138 18.07 -13.97 -0.04
N PHE A 139 18.06 -14.36 -1.32
CA PHE A 139 17.62 -15.70 -1.72
C PHE A 139 18.49 -16.79 -1.10
N THR A 140 19.80 -16.59 -1.10
CA THR A 140 20.75 -17.50 -0.44
C THR A 140 20.46 -17.60 1.05
N PHE A 141 20.27 -16.47 1.72
CA PHE A 141 19.95 -16.40 3.15
C PHE A 141 18.65 -17.14 3.50
N VAL A 142 17.57 -16.92 2.75
CA VAL A 142 16.27 -17.59 2.98
C VAL A 142 16.40 -19.11 2.82
N LYS A 143 17.10 -19.57 1.78
CA LYS A 143 17.35 -21.00 1.55
C LYS A 143 18.16 -21.61 2.69
N SER A 144 19.29 -21.00 3.04
CA SER A 144 20.20 -21.52 4.07
C SER A 144 19.56 -21.61 5.46
N ASN A 145 18.54 -20.81 5.74
CA ASN A 145 17.83 -20.79 7.02
C ASN A 145 16.42 -21.40 6.94
N SER A 146 16.05 -22.01 5.81
CA SER A 146 14.74 -22.66 5.60
C SER A 146 13.53 -21.75 5.90
N LEU A 147 13.63 -20.46 5.55
CA LEU A 147 12.64 -19.45 5.92
C LEU A 147 11.43 -19.36 4.96
N ARG A 148 11.39 -20.18 3.90
CA ARG A 148 10.32 -20.13 2.88
C ARG A 148 8.90 -20.14 3.47
N LYS A 149 8.65 -21.05 4.42
CA LYS A 149 7.33 -21.21 5.08
C LYS A 149 7.15 -20.31 6.29
N VAL A 150 8.20 -19.61 6.71
CA VAL A 150 8.22 -18.71 7.87
C VAL A 150 7.78 -17.31 7.44
N ILE A 151 8.28 -16.84 6.31
CA ILE A 151 8.00 -15.50 5.77
C ILE A 151 6.53 -15.45 5.35
N ALA A 152 5.69 -14.92 6.25
CA ALA A 152 4.25 -14.79 6.05
C ALA A 152 3.89 -13.48 5.34
N SER A 153 4.60 -12.39 5.67
CA SER A 153 4.52 -11.12 4.96
C SER A 153 5.87 -10.76 4.36
N PHE A 154 5.86 -10.22 3.15
CA PHE A 154 7.03 -9.68 2.48
C PHE A 154 6.75 -8.25 2.03
N THR A 155 7.57 -7.30 2.45
CA THR A 155 7.51 -5.90 1.98
C THR A 155 8.73 -5.60 1.11
N PHE A 156 8.49 -5.12 -0.10
CA PHE A 156 9.51 -4.79 -1.08
C PHE A 156 9.52 -3.28 -1.33
N LEU A 157 10.58 -2.61 -0.89
CA LEU A 157 10.72 -1.15 -0.98
C LEU A 157 11.75 -0.81 -2.05
N ILE A 158 11.33 0.00 -3.00
CA ILE A 158 12.14 0.41 -4.15
C ILE A 158 12.03 1.93 -4.27
N PRO A 159 12.98 2.69 -3.71
CA PRO A 159 12.98 4.14 -3.84
C PRO A 159 13.35 4.65 -5.24
N ASP A 160 14.17 3.88 -5.97
CA ASP A 160 14.61 4.26 -7.31
C ASP A 160 13.53 4.04 -8.37
N LYS A 161 13.29 5.07 -9.18
CA LYS A 161 12.35 5.04 -10.32
C LYS A 161 12.82 4.11 -11.44
N ASN A 162 14.13 3.98 -11.63
CA ASN A 162 14.75 3.30 -12.78
C ASN A 162 15.33 1.95 -12.39
N ILE A 163 14.48 0.94 -12.31
CA ILE A 163 14.90 -0.43 -12.03
C ILE A 163 15.08 -1.27 -13.30
N THR A 164 15.96 -2.26 -13.23
CA THR A 164 16.14 -3.28 -14.26
C THR A 164 16.29 -4.64 -13.63
N TYR A 165 15.71 -5.69 -14.24
CA TYR A 165 15.88 -7.05 -13.74
C TYR A 165 17.23 -7.67 -14.19
N THR A 166 17.57 -7.51 -15.48
CA THR A 166 18.77 -8.06 -16.13
C THR A 166 19.61 -6.97 -16.79
N SER A 167 20.90 -7.23 -16.94
CA SER A 167 21.87 -6.34 -17.61
C SER A 167 21.80 -6.37 -19.14
N ASP A 168 20.98 -7.24 -19.72
CA ASP A 168 20.93 -7.51 -21.16
C ASP A 168 20.20 -6.41 -21.97
N GLY A 169 19.59 -5.44 -21.31
CA GLY A 169 19.07 -4.22 -21.93
C GLY A 169 17.92 -4.44 -22.90
N GLY A 170 17.32 -5.63 -22.90
CA GLY A 170 16.13 -5.92 -23.69
C GLY A 170 14.92 -5.21 -23.11
N ASP A 171 14.26 -4.36 -23.91
CA ASP A 171 12.98 -3.75 -23.56
C ASP A 171 11.86 -4.80 -23.66
N ARG A 172 11.83 -5.71 -22.69
CA ARG A 172 10.78 -6.73 -22.55
C ARG A 172 9.63 -6.12 -21.76
N LEU A 173 8.43 -6.18 -22.33
CA LEU A 173 7.19 -5.71 -21.70
C LEU A 173 6.92 -6.40 -20.35
N ASP A 174 7.42 -7.63 -20.16
CA ASP A 174 7.29 -8.44 -18.95
C ASP A 174 8.65 -8.69 -18.27
N SER A 175 9.57 -7.72 -18.30
CA SER A 175 10.96 -7.90 -17.84
C SER A 175 11.15 -8.45 -16.42
N PHE A 176 10.15 -8.27 -15.54
CA PHE A 176 10.15 -8.80 -14.16
C PHE A 176 9.43 -10.15 -13.99
N SER A 177 8.98 -10.81 -15.06
CA SER A 177 8.26 -12.09 -14.94
C SER A 177 9.11 -13.17 -14.26
N GLU A 178 10.34 -13.37 -14.73
CA GLU A 178 11.32 -14.30 -14.15
C GLU A 178 11.68 -13.98 -12.69
N PHE A 179 11.72 -12.69 -12.34
CA PHE A 179 11.92 -12.24 -10.95
C PHE A 179 10.81 -12.78 -10.04
N TRP A 180 9.55 -12.58 -10.41
CA TRP A 180 8.41 -13.02 -9.59
C TRP A 180 8.35 -14.53 -9.45
N TYR A 181 8.59 -15.29 -10.53
CA TYR A 181 8.71 -16.75 -10.44
C TYR A 181 9.80 -17.17 -9.45
N SER A 182 10.99 -16.56 -9.56
CA SER A 182 12.11 -16.86 -8.68
C SER A 182 11.80 -16.52 -7.22
N LEU A 183 11.30 -15.31 -6.95
CA LEU A 183 10.94 -14.85 -5.61
C LEU A 183 9.92 -15.78 -4.97
N PHE A 184 8.85 -16.12 -5.70
CA PHE A 184 7.78 -16.99 -5.20
C PHE A 184 8.18 -18.48 -5.12
N GLU A 185 9.29 -18.90 -5.75
CA GLU A 185 9.89 -20.20 -5.45
C GLU A 185 10.58 -20.17 -4.07
N ILE A 186 11.25 -19.05 -3.76
CA ILE A 186 12.06 -18.87 -2.54
C ILE A 186 11.21 -18.58 -1.30
N ILE A 187 10.18 -17.75 -1.43
CA ILE A 187 9.26 -17.36 -0.38
C ILE A 187 7.82 -17.63 -0.80
N ASP A 188 6.92 -17.79 0.16
CA ASP A 188 5.52 -18.09 -0.12
C ASP A 188 4.56 -17.22 0.71
N PRO A 189 4.68 -15.88 0.64
CA PRO A 189 3.95 -14.98 1.52
C PRO A 189 2.44 -15.08 1.30
N VAL A 190 1.68 -14.83 2.36
CA VAL A 190 0.22 -14.60 2.30
C VAL A 190 -0.12 -13.12 2.13
N ASP A 191 0.85 -12.25 2.38
CA ASP A 191 0.74 -10.79 2.40
C ASP A 191 1.99 -10.20 1.71
N LEU A 192 1.81 -9.51 0.59
CA LEU A 192 2.86 -8.89 -0.20
C LEU A 192 2.59 -7.40 -0.35
N LEU A 193 3.50 -6.55 0.11
CA LEU A 193 3.42 -5.11 -0.06
C LEU A 193 4.59 -4.62 -0.92
N ILE A 194 4.30 -3.86 -1.97
CA ILE A 194 5.28 -3.17 -2.79
C ILE A 194 5.13 -1.68 -2.54
N VAL A 195 6.24 -1.02 -2.20
CA VAL A 195 6.33 0.43 -2.02
C VAL A 195 7.34 0.96 -3.01
N ALA A 196 6.86 1.68 -4.03
CA ALA A 196 7.71 2.15 -5.12
C ALA A 196 7.11 3.37 -5.83
N PRO A 197 7.93 4.23 -6.48
CA PRO A 197 7.42 5.23 -7.42
C PRO A 197 6.59 4.57 -8.52
N ALA A 198 5.65 5.32 -9.11
CA ALA A 198 4.77 4.81 -10.16
C ALA A 198 5.53 4.17 -11.32
N GLU A 199 6.68 4.73 -11.70
CA GLU A 199 7.57 4.22 -12.76
C GLU A 199 8.06 2.80 -12.47
N ALA A 200 8.63 2.60 -11.29
CA ALA A 200 9.16 1.31 -10.84
C ALA A 200 8.01 0.32 -10.62
N LEU A 201 6.88 0.77 -10.08
CA LEU A 201 5.71 -0.06 -9.90
C LEU A 201 5.18 -0.58 -11.23
N GLY A 202 5.12 0.26 -12.26
CA GLY A 202 4.75 -0.15 -13.62
C GLY A 202 5.66 -1.24 -14.19
N ALA A 203 6.98 -1.10 -14.04
CA ALA A 203 7.93 -2.12 -14.47
C ALA A 203 7.73 -3.46 -13.74
N LEU A 204 7.52 -3.42 -12.41
CA LEU A 204 7.28 -4.60 -11.59
C LEU A 204 5.98 -5.32 -11.94
N THR A 205 4.93 -4.57 -12.28
CA THR A 205 3.60 -5.12 -12.57
C THR A 205 3.40 -5.42 -14.05
N ALA A 206 4.35 -5.06 -14.91
CA ALA A 206 4.21 -5.04 -16.38
C ALA A 206 3.10 -4.08 -16.88
N CYS A 207 2.69 -3.13 -16.04
CA CYS A 207 1.69 -2.12 -16.39
C CYS A 207 2.36 -0.94 -17.10
N ARG A 208 1.67 -0.39 -18.10
CA ARG A 208 2.06 0.85 -18.75
C ARG A 208 1.77 2.04 -17.83
N ILE A 209 2.75 2.93 -17.71
CA ILE A 209 2.60 4.20 -17.00
C ILE A 209 2.71 5.37 -17.99
N HIS A 210 1.85 6.36 -17.83
CA HIS A 210 2.00 7.66 -18.50
C HIS A 210 2.78 8.60 -17.59
N LEU A 211 3.86 9.18 -18.11
CA LEU A 211 4.81 9.98 -17.31
C LEU A 211 4.99 11.41 -17.83
N GLU A 212 4.26 11.81 -18.88
CA GLU A 212 4.44 13.14 -19.49
C GLU A 212 4.06 14.26 -18.50
N ASP A 213 3.06 14.00 -17.64
CA ASP A 213 2.61 14.93 -16.60
C ASP A 213 3.11 14.57 -15.19
N ALA A 214 4.04 13.61 -15.05
CA ALA A 214 4.50 13.13 -13.73
C ALA A 214 5.09 14.25 -12.85
N TRP A 215 5.60 15.32 -13.46
CA TRP A 215 6.13 16.49 -12.76
C TRP A 215 5.07 17.23 -11.93
N CYS A 216 3.78 17.13 -12.28
CA CYS A 216 2.67 17.74 -11.55
C CYS A 216 2.39 17.04 -10.20
N PHE A 217 2.87 15.82 -10.02
CA PHE A 217 2.61 14.95 -8.86
C PHE A 217 3.89 14.73 -8.03
N SER A 218 4.75 15.74 -7.98
CA SER A 218 6.11 15.63 -7.43
C SER A 218 6.18 15.37 -5.92
N ASP A 219 5.09 15.60 -5.21
CA ASP A 219 4.90 15.31 -3.79
C ASP A 219 4.55 13.85 -3.50
N CYS A 220 3.98 13.14 -4.47
CA CYS A 220 3.75 11.70 -4.36
C CYS A 220 5.04 10.94 -4.70
N HIS A 221 5.79 10.55 -3.67
CA HIS A 221 7.09 9.88 -3.85
C HIS A 221 6.99 8.39 -4.13
N CYS A 222 5.91 7.74 -3.67
CA CYS A 222 5.70 6.31 -3.85
C CYS A 222 4.23 5.96 -3.84
N HIS A 223 3.88 4.82 -4.40
CA HIS A 223 2.56 4.21 -4.34
C HIS A 223 2.66 2.91 -3.52
N TYR A 224 1.54 2.48 -2.95
CA TYR A 224 1.42 1.14 -2.37
C TYR A 224 0.63 0.22 -3.28
N LEU A 225 1.19 -0.94 -3.58
CA LEU A 225 0.46 -2.09 -4.10
C LEU A 225 0.55 -3.21 -3.08
N HIS A 226 -0.58 -3.55 -2.47
CA HIS A 226 -0.67 -4.61 -1.46
C HIS A 226 -1.57 -5.73 -1.95
N LEU A 227 -1.07 -6.95 -1.86
CA LEU A 227 -1.73 -8.16 -2.31
C LEU A 227 -1.81 -9.16 -1.15
N GLN A 228 -3.00 -9.70 -0.94
CA GLN A 228 -3.23 -10.70 0.11
C GLN A 228 -3.98 -11.90 -0.44
N ARG A 229 -3.74 -13.05 0.18
CA ARG A 229 -4.48 -14.29 -0.07
C ARG A 229 -4.80 -14.98 1.24
N SER A 230 -5.83 -15.81 1.21
CA SER A 230 -6.12 -16.70 2.33
C SER A 230 -4.91 -17.62 2.61
N PRO A 231 -4.52 -17.82 3.88
CA PRO A 231 -3.51 -18.81 4.21
C PRO A 231 -3.96 -20.17 3.71
N THR A 232 -3.07 -20.90 3.05
CA THR A 232 -3.35 -22.30 2.68
C THR A 232 -3.60 -23.08 3.98
N SER A 233 -4.84 -23.49 4.22
CA SER A 233 -5.22 -24.29 5.39
C SER A 233 -4.32 -25.51 5.48
N VAL A 234 -3.48 -25.55 6.52
CA VAL A 234 -2.83 -26.77 6.98
C VAL A 234 -3.79 -27.34 8.02
N LEU A 235 -4.40 -28.49 7.70
CA LEU A 235 -5.21 -29.36 8.57
C LEU A 235 -5.32 -28.87 10.02
N GLU A 236 -6.49 -28.36 10.37
CA GLU A 236 -6.91 -28.07 11.73
C GLU A 236 -6.49 -29.21 12.67
N SER A 237 -5.52 -28.91 13.54
CA SER A 237 -5.29 -29.72 14.73
C SER A 237 -6.42 -29.40 15.70
N PRO A 238 -7.01 -30.39 16.38
CA PRO A 238 -8.23 -30.17 17.16
C PRO A 238 -7.94 -29.22 18.32
N SER A 239 -8.65 -28.10 18.33
CA SER A 239 -8.68 -27.13 19.42
C SER A 239 -9.09 -27.84 20.70
N ILE A 240 -8.21 -27.85 21.70
CA ILE A 240 -8.59 -28.19 23.07
C ILE A 240 -9.46 -27.02 23.56
N GLU A 241 -10.75 -27.28 23.76
CA GLU A 241 -11.67 -26.36 24.44
C GLU A 241 -11.13 -26.04 25.83
N VAL A 242 -10.72 -24.80 26.05
CA VAL A 242 -10.53 -24.24 27.38
C VAL A 242 -11.80 -23.49 27.72
N VAL A 243 -12.60 -24.08 28.61
CA VAL A 243 -13.80 -23.49 29.21
C VAL A 243 -13.39 -22.32 30.12
N PRO A 244 -13.86 -21.08 29.90
CA PRO A 244 -13.71 -20.01 30.87
C PRO A 244 -14.79 -20.13 31.96
N LEU A 245 -14.33 -20.08 33.22
CA LEU A 245 -15.15 -20.01 34.42
C LEU A 245 -15.97 -18.72 34.46
N GLU A 246 -17.25 -18.87 34.81
CA GLU A 246 -18.20 -17.78 35.01
C GLU A 246 -17.81 -16.89 36.20
N GLU A 247 -17.80 -15.58 35.99
CA GLU A 247 -17.95 -14.59 37.06
C GLU A 247 -19.14 -13.66 36.77
N ASN A 248 -19.86 -13.38 37.85
CA ASN A 248 -21.24 -12.95 37.91
C ASN A 248 -21.40 -11.42 37.79
N SER A 249 -22.43 -10.99 37.05
CA SER A 249 -23.32 -9.84 37.28
C SER A 249 -22.74 -8.48 37.76
N THR A 250 -22.92 -7.43 36.95
CA THR A 250 -23.98 -6.41 37.19
C THR A 250 -24.09 -5.45 36.00
N ALA A 251 -25.28 -5.47 35.37
CA ALA A 251 -25.72 -4.47 34.42
C ALA A 251 -26.26 -3.24 35.16
N GLY A 252 -25.89 -2.03 34.72
CA GLY A 252 -26.47 -0.80 35.22
C GLY A 252 -25.83 0.46 34.63
N GLN A 253 -26.53 1.07 33.68
CA GLN A 253 -26.59 2.51 33.40
C GLN A 253 -25.28 3.24 33.02
N THR A 254 -25.16 3.60 31.73
CA THR A 254 -24.63 4.90 31.28
C THR A 254 -25.10 5.17 29.84
N SER A 255 -26.37 5.57 29.70
CA SER A 255 -26.78 6.48 28.63
C SER A 255 -26.64 7.90 29.18
N GLU A 256 -26.28 8.87 28.34
CA GLU A 256 -25.96 10.28 28.68
C GLU A 256 -24.55 10.51 29.25
N VAL A 257 -23.55 10.66 28.37
CA VAL A 257 -22.58 11.79 28.32
C VAL A 257 -21.84 11.70 26.97
N LEU A 258 -22.46 12.14 25.88
CA LEU A 258 -21.77 12.43 24.59
C LEU A 258 -22.34 13.72 23.97
N GLU A 259 -22.53 14.72 24.81
CA GLU A 259 -23.03 16.04 24.40
C GLU A 259 -22.14 17.13 25.01
N SER A 260 -20.84 17.13 24.69
CA SER A 260 -19.96 18.26 25.03
C SER A 260 -18.60 18.25 24.33
N VAL A 261 -18.49 17.98 23.02
CA VAL A 261 -17.34 18.41 22.21
C VAL A 261 -17.79 18.64 20.76
N ALA A 262 -18.61 19.66 20.53
CA ALA A 262 -19.07 20.05 19.19
C ALA A 262 -19.11 21.57 19.08
N GLU A 263 -17.96 22.22 19.15
CA GLU A 263 -17.80 23.58 18.64
C GLU A 263 -16.42 23.70 18.02
N ASN A 264 -16.40 23.69 16.68
CA ASN A 264 -15.49 24.42 15.78
C ASN A 264 -15.23 23.65 14.48
N LEU A 265 -16.22 23.50 13.60
CA LEU A 265 -15.97 23.39 12.17
C LEU A 265 -17.06 24.12 11.38
N SER A 266 -16.59 24.96 10.45
CA SER A 266 -17.31 25.97 9.71
C SER A 266 -18.33 25.39 8.73
N THR A 267 -19.56 25.91 8.76
CA THR A 267 -20.60 25.68 7.76
C THR A 267 -20.28 26.49 6.51
N ASN A 268 -20.15 25.82 5.35
CA ASN A 268 -20.66 26.25 4.04
C ASN A 268 -20.23 25.21 2.99
N ASN A 269 -21.17 24.40 2.50
CA ASN A 269 -21.30 23.90 1.11
C ASN A 269 -22.28 22.71 1.08
N THR A 270 -23.57 22.99 0.90
CA THR A 270 -24.59 22.00 0.53
C THR A 270 -24.62 21.82 -0.99
N PRO A 271 -24.51 20.59 -1.55
CA PRO A 271 -24.77 20.33 -2.96
C PRO A 271 -26.24 19.96 -3.24
N ASP A 272 -26.82 20.62 -4.24
CA ASP A 272 -28.19 20.44 -4.75
C ASP A 272 -28.25 19.39 -5.89
N PHE A 273 -27.82 18.14 -5.63
CA PHE A 273 -27.68 17.11 -6.67
C PHE A 273 -28.78 16.02 -6.66
N LEU A 274 -29.64 15.96 -5.64
CA LEU A 274 -30.68 14.93 -5.54
C LEU A 274 -32.12 15.43 -5.83
N THR A 275 -32.29 16.65 -6.32
CA THR A 275 -33.61 17.26 -6.54
C THR A 275 -34.12 17.16 -7.98
N HIS A 276 -33.31 16.76 -8.97
CA HIS A 276 -33.74 16.68 -10.38
C HIS A 276 -33.26 15.41 -11.12
N PRO A 277 -34.12 14.75 -11.93
CA PRO A 277 -33.73 13.59 -12.72
C PRO A 277 -32.76 13.95 -13.85
N ALA A 278 -31.80 13.06 -14.08
CA ALA A 278 -30.64 13.18 -14.95
C ALA A 278 -30.94 13.15 -16.47
N GLU A 279 -31.87 13.97 -16.97
CA GLU A 279 -32.16 14.08 -18.41
C GLU A 279 -31.70 15.38 -19.09
N GLU A 280 -31.16 16.38 -18.36
CA GLU A 280 -30.75 17.67 -18.97
C GLU A 280 -29.25 18.01 -18.89
N ALA A 281 -28.38 17.10 -18.45
CA ALA A 281 -26.92 17.33 -18.36
C ALA A 281 -26.12 16.95 -19.64
N LEU A 282 -26.75 16.96 -20.82
CA LEU A 282 -26.11 16.68 -22.11
C LEU A 282 -26.25 17.82 -23.14
N SER A 283 -26.36 19.08 -22.68
CA SER A 283 -26.41 20.23 -23.60
C SER A 283 -25.73 21.50 -23.10
N THR A 284 -24.52 21.41 -22.52
CA THR A 284 -23.67 22.60 -22.32
C THR A 284 -22.19 22.24 -22.48
N GLY A 285 -21.80 21.93 -23.71
CA GLY A 285 -20.41 21.74 -24.12
C GLY A 285 -20.10 22.58 -25.35
N SER A 286 -20.27 23.90 -25.29
CA SER A 286 -19.73 24.82 -26.29
C SER A 286 -19.80 26.27 -25.80
N PHE A 287 -18.80 26.72 -25.04
CA PHE A 287 -18.55 28.15 -24.82
C PHE A 287 -17.06 28.44 -24.64
N TYR A 288 -16.27 28.22 -25.70
CA TYR A 288 -15.11 29.06 -25.98
C TYR A 288 -15.16 29.43 -27.45
N ARG A 289 -15.64 30.64 -27.74
CA ARG A 289 -15.75 31.20 -29.08
C ARG A 289 -14.51 32.04 -29.37
N ASP A 290 -13.77 31.56 -30.35
CA ASP A 290 -12.69 32.24 -31.05
C ASP A 290 -13.16 33.58 -31.68
N LYS A 291 -12.33 34.62 -31.57
CA LYS A 291 -12.50 35.89 -32.30
C LYS A 291 -11.35 36.07 -33.30
N SER A 292 -11.62 35.61 -34.51
CA SER A 292 -11.33 36.20 -35.83
C SER A 292 -10.28 37.32 -35.97
N THR A 293 -9.45 37.20 -37.01
CA THR A 293 -9.40 38.23 -38.07
C THR A 293 -9.02 37.66 -39.44
N THR A 294 -9.66 38.24 -40.44
CA THR A 294 -9.79 37.90 -41.87
C THR A 294 -8.74 38.55 -42.76
N ASP A 295 -8.61 38.00 -43.98
CA ASP A 295 -8.26 38.60 -45.30
C ASP A 295 -7.22 37.71 -46.03
N GLY A 296 -7.27 37.37 -47.32
CA GLY A 296 -8.13 37.71 -48.45
C GLY A 296 -7.36 37.34 -49.75
N ASN A 297 -7.92 36.42 -50.54
CA ASN A 297 -7.84 36.24 -52.01
C ASN A 297 -6.50 36.44 -52.80
N GLN A 298 -6.07 35.42 -53.57
CA GLN A 298 -5.74 35.50 -55.02
C GLN A 298 -5.31 34.17 -55.67
N GLN A 299 -5.53 34.07 -56.99
CA GLN A 299 -5.55 32.91 -57.91
C GLN A 299 -4.16 32.50 -58.50
N ASP A 300 -4.01 31.19 -58.79
CA ASP A 300 -3.29 30.42 -59.85
C ASP A 300 -2.38 31.09 -60.92
N PRO A 301 -1.55 30.37 -61.74
CA PRO A 301 -0.91 29.01 -61.62
C PRO A 301 0.56 28.92 -62.16
N LEU A 302 1.16 27.70 -62.08
CA LEU A 302 2.12 27.03 -63.03
C LEU A 302 3.50 26.56 -62.49
N GLU A 303 3.66 25.23 -62.60
CA GLU A 303 4.84 24.43 -63.02
C GLU A 303 6.21 24.57 -62.34
N ALA A 304 6.66 23.49 -61.68
CA ALA A 304 7.78 22.64 -62.17
C ALA A 304 8.07 21.50 -61.19
N GLU A 305 8.31 20.32 -61.75
CA GLU A 305 8.58 19.05 -61.09
C GLU A 305 9.85 19.05 -60.21
N ALA A 306 9.79 18.35 -59.07
CA ALA A 306 10.92 17.60 -58.55
C ALA A 306 10.43 16.47 -57.63
N SER A 307 10.65 15.23 -58.09
CA SER A 307 10.46 13.99 -57.34
C SER A 307 11.10 14.02 -55.96
N SER A 308 10.32 13.70 -54.92
CA SER A 308 10.84 13.14 -53.68
C SER A 308 9.81 12.22 -53.03
N SER A 309 10.09 10.92 -53.12
CA SER A 309 9.73 9.87 -52.16
C SER A 309 8.56 10.17 -51.22
N ALA A 310 7.38 9.63 -51.54
CA ALA A 310 6.27 9.51 -50.60
C ALA A 310 6.72 8.68 -49.38
N ALA A 311 7.07 9.36 -48.29
CA ALA A 311 7.18 8.73 -46.98
C ALA A 311 5.77 8.24 -46.63
N VAL A 312 5.63 6.91 -46.57
CA VAL A 312 4.48 6.25 -45.98
C VAL A 312 4.35 6.81 -44.56
N VAL A 313 3.33 7.64 -44.32
CA VAL A 313 2.92 8.05 -42.98
C VAL A 313 2.48 6.77 -42.27
N SER A 314 3.40 6.16 -41.53
CA SER A 314 3.09 5.07 -40.62
C SER A 314 2.09 5.59 -39.60
N LYS A 315 0.91 4.93 -39.51
CA LYS A 315 -0.01 5.13 -38.39
C LYS A 315 0.81 5.12 -37.08
N PRO A 316 0.54 6.00 -36.11
CA PRO A 316 1.23 5.95 -34.83
C PRO A 316 1.05 4.54 -34.26
N GLN A 317 2.15 3.78 -34.17
CA GLN A 317 2.14 2.48 -33.53
C GLN A 317 1.83 2.72 -32.06
N VAL A 318 0.68 2.24 -31.61
CA VAL A 318 0.39 2.17 -30.18
C VAL A 318 1.52 1.33 -29.54
N PRO A 319 2.18 1.84 -28.49
CA PRO A 319 3.24 1.10 -27.82
C PRO A 319 2.75 -0.30 -27.43
N ALA A 320 3.60 -1.31 -27.64
CA ALA A 320 3.26 -2.68 -27.27
C ALA A 320 2.97 -2.79 -25.76
N ARG A 321 2.04 -3.67 -25.37
CA ARG A 321 1.59 -3.86 -23.98
C ARG A 321 1.76 -5.33 -23.58
N ALA A 322 2.09 -5.59 -22.31
CA ALA A 322 2.12 -6.95 -21.79
C ALA A 322 0.70 -7.55 -21.74
N PHE A 323 0.57 -8.85 -22.00
CA PHE A 323 -0.71 -9.57 -21.98
C PHE A 323 -1.05 -10.18 -20.61
N SER A 324 -0.08 -10.22 -19.70
CA SER A 324 -0.14 -10.89 -18.41
C SER A 324 0.91 -10.33 -17.47
N SER A 325 0.78 -10.62 -16.19
CA SER A 325 1.73 -10.18 -15.18
C SER A 325 1.96 -11.31 -14.18
N ALA A 326 3.19 -11.80 -14.12
CA ALA A 326 3.56 -12.90 -13.23
C ALA A 326 3.26 -12.58 -11.76
N LEU A 327 3.31 -11.30 -11.36
CA LEU A 327 2.95 -10.86 -10.02
C LEU A 327 1.51 -11.27 -9.65
N PHE A 328 0.56 -11.04 -10.55
CA PHE A 328 -0.86 -11.32 -10.34
C PHE A 328 -1.24 -12.76 -10.66
N ASP A 329 -0.56 -13.40 -11.62
CA ASP A 329 -0.94 -14.74 -12.12
C ASP A 329 -0.33 -15.90 -11.32
N VAL A 330 0.86 -15.72 -10.73
CA VAL A 330 1.61 -16.83 -10.08
C VAL A 330 1.01 -17.23 -8.73
N ARG A 331 0.19 -16.37 -8.12
CA ARG A 331 -0.44 -16.61 -6.82
C ARG A 331 -1.92 -16.24 -6.84
N PRO A 332 -2.80 -17.03 -6.17
CA PRO A 332 -4.23 -16.77 -6.14
C PRO A 332 -4.54 -15.67 -5.12
N TRP A 333 -4.20 -14.42 -5.46
CA TRP A 333 -4.54 -13.26 -4.64
C TRP A 333 -6.05 -13.10 -4.54
N THR A 334 -6.54 -12.74 -3.36
CA THR A 334 -7.97 -12.54 -3.06
C THR A 334 -8.29 -11.08 -2.77
N THR A 335 -7.31 -10.32 -2.31
CA THR A 335 -7.45 -8.91 -1.94
C THR A 335 -6.33 -8.10 -2.57
N LEU A 336 -6.68 -6.95 -3.11
CA LEU A 336 -5.76 -5.96 -3.65
C LEU A 336 -6.02 -4.61 -2.97
N LEU A 337 -4.96 -3.90 -2.61
CA LEU A 337 -5.03 -2.47 -2.27
C LEU A 337 -4.06 -1.72 -3.18
N LEU A 338 -4.56 -0.65 -3.79
CA LEU A 338 -3.78 0.32 -4.53
C LEU A 338 -3.96 1.68 -3.85
N ASN A 339 -2.87 2.23 -3.35
CA ASN A 339 -2.80 3.59 -2.82
C ASN A 339 -1.86 4.42 -3.70
N GLU A 340 -2.43 5.39 -4.44
CA GLU A 340 -1.71 6.24 -5.39
C GLU A 340 -1.28 7.58 -4.79
N GLY A 341 -1.52 7.79 -3.49
CA GLY A 341 -1.17 9.00 -2.78
C GLY A 341 -1.96 10.23 -3.21
N SER A 342 -1.36 11.41 -3.03
CA SER A 342 -2.03 12.70 -3.24
C SER A 342 -1.84 13.26 -4.63
N SER A 343 -2.93 13.79 -5.20
CA SER A 343 -2.94 14.57 -6.43
C SER A 343 -3.08 16.07 -6.18
N ILE A 344 -3.13 16.52 -4.92
CA ILE A 344 -3.36 17.95 -4.56
C ILE A 344 -2.39 18.87 -5.30
N ARG A 345 -1.11 18.48 -5.41
CA ARG A 345 -0.09 19.29 -6.10
C ARG A 345 -0.36 19.52 -7.59
N ALA A 346 -1.15 18.66 -8.24
CA ALA A 346 -1.51 18.86 -9.65
C ALA A 346 -2.45 20.06 -9.85
N TYR A 347 -3.26 20.40 -8.85
CA TYR A 347 -4.28 21.46 -8.94
C TYR A 347 -3.70 22.88 -8.92
N CYS A 348 -2.44 23.06 -8.50
CA CYS A 348 -1.78 24.36 -8.62
C CYS A 348 -1.20 24.62 -10.01
N THR A 349 -1.36 23.69 -10.96
CA THR A 349 -0.94 23.89 -12.35
C THR A 349 -2.08 24.45 -13.18
N GLU A 350 -1.75 25.35 -14.11
CA GLU A 350 -2.71 25.74 -15.14
C GLU A 350 -3.13 24.52 -15.95
N GLU A 351 -4.43 24.43 -16.23
CA GLU A 351 -5.06 23.34 -16.98
C GLU A 351 -4.88 21.95 -16.32
N PHE A 352 -4.96 21.88 -14.98
CA PHE A 352 -4.84 20.62 -14.24
C PHE A 352 -5.76 19.51 -14.79
N TRP A 353 -6.94 19.86 -15.31
CA TRP A 353 -7.92 18.93 -15.89
C TRP A 353 -7.42 18.19 -17.15
N LEU A 354 -6.35 18.66 -17.80
CA LEU A 354 -5.71 17.98 -18.93
C LEU A 354 -4.60 17.01 -18.50
N ARG A 355 -4.17 17.07 -17.23
CA ARG A 355 -3.03 16.30 -16.72
C ARG A 355 -3.43 14.85 -16.47
N LYS A 356 -2.49 13.94 -16.66
CA LYS A 356 -2.67 12.51 -16.37
C LYS A 356 -1.80 12.05 -15.21
N GLN A 357 -2.43 11.40 -14.24
CA GLN A 357 -1.74 10.82 -13.10
C GLN A 357 -0.90 9.61 -13.54
N PRO A 358 0.39 9.54 -13.15
CA PRO A 358 1.18 8.33 -13.28
C PRO A 358 0.52 7.20 -12.48
N SER A 359 0.07 6.14 -13.15
CA SER A 359 -0.74 5.11 -12.50
C SER A 359 -0.67 3.77 -13.23
N ILE A 360 -0.74 2.68 -12.45
CA ILE A 360 -0.94 1.32 -12.97
C ILE A 360 -2.43 0.96 -13.15
N LEU A 361 -3.35 1.77 -12.59
CA LEU A 361 -4.79 1.51 -12.55
C LEU A 361 -5.40 1.19 -13.93
N PRO A 362 -5.05 1.88 -15.04
CA PRO A 362 -5.60 1.56 -16.36
C PRO A 362 -5.34 0.13 -16.82
N ASP A 363 -4.16 -0.41 -16.53
CA ASP A 363 -3.80 -1.78 -16.90
C ASP A 363 -4.35 -2.80 -15.89
N LEU A 364 -4.52 -2.39 -14.62
CA LEU A 364 -5.18 -3.21 -13.61
C LEU A 364 -6.66 -3.46 -13.95
N CYS A 365 -7.42 -2.40 -14.26
CA CYS A 365 -8.85 -2.49 -14.57
C CYS A 365 -9.12 -3.00 -15.99
N GLY A 366 -8.19 -2.76 -16.91
CA GLY A 366 -8.38 -3.00 -18.34
C GLY A 366 -9.25 -1.93 -19.01
N SER A 367 -9.47 -2.07 -20.32
CA SER A 367 -10.37 -1.18 -21.07
C SER A 367 -11.17 -1.92 -22.15
N ASP A 368 -12.30 -1.33 -22.54
CA ASP A 368 -13.18 -1.83 -23.62
C ASP A 368 -12.53 -1.77 -25.03
N GLU A 369 -11.32 -1.20 -25.19
CA GLU A 369 -10.59 -1.21 -26.47
C GLU A 369 -10.02 -2.62 -26.76
N ALA A 370 -10.89 -3.48 -27.27
CA ALA A 370 -10.71 -4.64 -28.16
C ALA A 370 -9.57 -5.67 -27.94
N ALA A 371 -8.76 -5.59 -26.88
CA ALA A 371 -7.76 -6.61 -26.52
C ALA A 371 -7.11 -6.44 -25.12
N ILE A 372 -7.48 -5.43 -24.32
CA ILE A 372 -6.80 -5.18 -23.04
C ILE A 372 -7.39 -6.09 -21.95
N LYS A 373 -6.67 -7.15 -21.61
CA LYS A 373 -7.00 -8.03 -20.49
C LYS A 373 -6.69 -7.30 -19.18
N THR A 374 -7.70 -7.16 -18.30
CA THR A 374 -7.54 -6.77 -16.89
C THR A 374 -6.46 -7.62 -16.22
N PHE A 375 -5.47 -6.98 -15.59
CA PHE A 375 -4.47 -7.69 -14.79
C PHE A 375 -5.01 -8.13 -13.44
N ILE A 376 -6.07 -7.47 -12.94
CA ILE A 376 -6.81 -7.98 -11.80
C ILE A 376 -7.46 -9.30 -12.21
N SER A 377 -6.96 -10.39 -11.62
CA SER A 377 -7.44 -11.73 -11.88
C SER A 377 -8.82 -11.94 -11.24
N PRO A 378 -9.66 -12.84 -11.76
CA PRO A 378 -10.96 -13.14 -11.16
C PRO A 378 -10.91 -13.73 -9.74
N THR A 379 -9.72 -14.10 -9.24
CA THR A 379 -9.54 -14.57 -7.87
C THR A 379 -9.55 -13.42 -6.87
N ILE A 380 -9.20 -12.20 -7.29
CA ILE A 380 -9.28 -11.00 -6.47
C ILE A 380 -10.76 -10.59 -6.38
N LYS A 381 -11.31 -10.68 -5.16
CA LYS A 381 -12.72 -10.36 -4.87
C LYS A 381 -12.88 -9.03 -4.16
N THR A 382 -11.84 -8.56 -3.48
CA THR A 382 -11.84 -7.31 -2.71
C THR A 382 -10.78 -6.37 -3.24
N MET A 383 -11.17 -5.12 -3.52
CA MET A 383 -10.25 -4.05 -3.90
C MET A 383 -10.40 -2.86 -2.96
N ASN A 384 -9.28 -2.35 -2.44
CA ASN A 384 -9.23 -1.05 -1.77
C ASN A 384 -8.49 -0.07 -2.68
N TYR A 385 -9.19 0.96 -3.13
CA TYR A 385 -8.62 2.01 -3.97
C TYR A 385 -8.55 3.31 -3.18
N ILE A 386 -7.33 3.84 -3.02
CA ILE A 386 -7.05 5.09 -2.34
C ILE A 386 -6.28 5.99 -3.30
N ALA A 387 -6.80 7.19 -3.56
CA ALA A 387 -6.11 8.23 -4.30
C ALA A 387 -6.68 9.56 -3.83
N ILE A 388 -5.86 10.44 -3.24
CA ILE A 388 -6.37 11.66 -2.60
C ILE A 388 -6.57 12.77 -3.63
N PHE A 389 -7.80 13.25 -3.76
CA PHE A 389 -8.30 14.20 -4.77
C PHE A 389 -7.87 13.86 -6.20
N PRO A 390 -8.16 12.64 -6.70
CA PRO A 390 -7.80 12.26 -8.06
C PRO A 390 -8.65 13.08 -9.03
N MET A 391 -8.10 13.41 -10.20
CA MET A 391 -8.93 13.98 -11.27
C MET A 391 -10.00 12.97 -11.68
N GLN A 392 -11.21 13.45 -11.94
CA GLN A 392 -12.36 12.62 -12.30
C GLN A 392 -12.08 11.77 -13.53
N THR A 393 -11.33 12.30 -14.49
CA THR A 393 -10.93 11.57 -15.71
C THR A 393 -10.05 10.36 -15.40
N HIS A 394 -9.20 10.44 -14.36
CA HIS A 394 -8.39 9.33 -13.88
C HIS A 394 -9.25 8.33 -13.10
N PHE A 395 -10.08 8.82 -12.17
CA PHE A 395 -10.98 7.97 -11.38
C PHE A 395 -12.00 7.21 -12.24
N ALA A 396 -12.47 7.83 -13.34
CA ALA A 396 -13.38 7.23 -14.30
C ALA A 396 -12.83 5.91 -14.89
N VAL A 397 -11.51 5.73 -14.97
CA VAL A 397 -10.90 4.48 -15.43
C VAL A 397 -11.37 3.29 -14.60
N LEU A 398 -11.39 3.42 -13.27
CA LEU A 398 -11.89 2.41 -12.35
C LEU A 398 -13.41 2.25 -12.46
N VAL A 399 -14.15 3.36 -12.51
CA VAL A 399 -15.62 3.36 -12.55
C VAL A 399 -16.13 2.70 -13.84
N ASP A 400 -15.57 3.06 -14.99
CA ASP A 400 -16.01 2.55 -16.29
C ASP A 400 -15.61 1.09 -16.51
N ASN A 401 -14.46 0.67 -15.96
CA ASN A 401 -13.86 -0.64 -16.20
C ASN A 401 -13.74 -1.46 -14.91
N LEU A 402 -14.73 -1.35 -14.00
CA LEU A 402 -14.70 -2.05 -12.72
C LEU A 402 -14.39 -3.55 -12.94
N PRO A 403 -13.34 -4.11 -12.31
CA PRO A 403 -13.08 -5.53 -12.38
C PRO A 403 -14.23 -6.34 -11.76
N ARG A 404 -14.24 -7.66 -11.98
CA ARG A 404 -15.23 -8.55 -11.34
C ARG A 404 -14.92 -8.69 -9.85
N LEU A 405 -15.43 -7.77 -9.04
CA LEU A 405 -15.25 -7.69 -7.60
C LEU A 405 -16.55 -7.99 -6.84
N GLU A 406 -16.42 -8.48 -5.62
CA GLU A 406 -17.51 -8.63 -4.64
C GLU A 406 -17.55 -7.44 -3.69
N ARG A 407 -16.38 -6.86 -3.35
CA ARG A 407 -16.27 -5.72 -2.42
C ARG A 407 -15.31 -4.69 -2.97
N ILE A 408 -15.71 -3.42 -2.88
CA ILE A 408 -14.84 -2.30 -3.18
C ILE A 408 -14.88 -1.27 -2.06
N TYR A 409 -13.69 -0.83 -1.65
CA TYR A 409 -13.46 0.30 -0.78
C TYR A 409 -12.85 1.43 -1.60
N VAL A 410 -13.38 2.65 -1.45
CA VAL A 410 -12.86 3.85 -2.12
C VAL A 410 -12.63 4.97 -1.13
N GLN A 411 -11.44 5.56 -1.15
CA GLN A 411 -11.11 6.77 -0.41
C GLN A 411 -10.47 7.79 -1.34
N ILE A 412 -11.12 8.94 -1.50
CA ILE A 412 -10.63 10.03 -2.36
C ILE A 412 -10.43 11.35 -1.62
N VAL A 413 -10.67 11.38 -0.31
CA VAL A 413 -10.43 12.52 0.59
C VAL A 413 -9.36 12.11 1.61
N PRO A 414 -8.45 13.02 2.01
CA PRO A 414 -7.45 12.70 3.02
C PRO A 414 -8.12 12.46 4.39
N ARG A 415 -7.56 11.54 5.16
CA ARG A 415 -7.97 11.29 6.56
C ARG A 415 -7.23 12.17 7.57
N ASN A 416 -6.12 12.75 7.13
CA ASN A 416 -5.31 13.67 7.92
C ASN A 416 -5.68 15.12 7.62
N ASN A 417 -5.06 16.04 8.35
CA ASN A 417 -5.31 17.47 8.23
C ASN A 417 -4.46 18.13 7.12
N VAL A 418 -4.18 17.42 6.01
CA VAL A 418 -3.34 17.96 4.92
C VAL A 418 -3.94 19.22 4.28
N LEU A 419 -5.27 19.36 4.33
CA LEU A 419 -5.97 20.55 3.84
C LEU A 419 -5.75 21.81 4.71
N ASP A 420 -5.26 21.63 5.94
CA ASP A 420 -4.90 22.72 6.85
C ASP A 420 -3.44 23.17 6.68
N ASP A 421 -2.65 22.45 5.87
CA ASP A 421 -1.25 22.77 5.62
C ASP A 421 -1.11 23.84 4.53
N PRO A 422 -0.62 25.05 4.86
CA PRO A 422 -0.52 26.16 3.92
C PRO A 422 0.52 25.93 2.82
N GLU A 423 1.54 25.10 3.04
CA GLU A 423 2.52 24.75 2.01
C GLU A 423 1.93 23.74 1.03
N ARG A 424 1.15 22.78 1.52
CA ARG A 424 0.45 21.78 0.68
C ARG A 424 -0.64 22.41 -0.18
N MET A 425 -1.33 23.41 0.35
CA MET A 425 -2.43 24.12 -0.30
C MET A 425 -2.00 25.39 -1.05
N ALA A 426 -0.70 25.67 -1.14
CA ALA A 426 -0.18 26.82 -1.88
C ALA A 426 -0.62 26.77 -3.35
N ASP A 427 -1.23 27.86 -3.82
CA ASP A 427 -1.74 28.03 -5.19
C ASP A 427 -2.80 27.00 -5.62
N VAL A 428 -3.45 26.32 -4.67
CA VAL A 428 -4.55 25.38 -4.93
C VAL A 428 -5.89 26.04 -4.62
N GLU A 429 -6.81 26.04 -5.58
CA GLU A 429 -8.19 26.46 -5.36
C GLU A 429 -8.97 25.33 -4.69
N HIS A 430 -9.42 25.54 -3.46
CA HIS A 430 -10.19 24.52 -2.71
C HIS A 430 -11.45 24.08 -3.44
N THR A 431 -12.09 25.01 -4.17
CA THR A 431 -13.31 24.74 -4.93
C THR A 431 -13.08 23.63 -5.97
N ASP A 432 -11.92 23.63 -6.64
CA ASP A 432 -11.60 22.64 -7.67
C ASP A 432 -11.47 21.22 -7.10
N LEU A 433 -10.83 21.08 -5.93
CA LEU A 433 -10.70 19.79 -5.24
C LEU A 433 -12.08 19.18 -4.93
N TRP A 434 -12.98 20.00 -4.37
CA TRP A 434 -14.31 19.54 -3.99
C TRP A 434 -15.21 19.29 -5.20
N MET A 435 -15.05 20.06 -6.27
CA MET A 435 -15.75 19.82 -7.55
C MET A 435 -15.32 18.48 -8.16
N GLU A 436 -14.02 18.19 -8.26
CA GLU A 436 -13.53 16.91 -8.78
C GLU A 436 -13.99 15.73 -7.91
N ARG A 437 -13.92 15.85 -6.58
CA ARG A 437 -14.44 14.84 -5.64
C ARG A 437 -15.94 14.58 -5.86
N ASN A 438 -16.74 15.62 -6.03
CA ASN A 438 -18.17 15.48 -6.30
C ASN A 438 -18.43 14.81 -7.66
N ASN A 439 -17.65 15.17 -8.70
CA ASN A 439 -17.76 14.55 -10.02
C ASN A 439 -17.38 13.05 -9.97
N CYS A 440 -16.36 12.67 -9.20
CA CYS A 440 -15.97 11.28 -8.95
C CYS A 440 -17.12 10.49 -8.31
N TYR A 441 -17.68 10.98 -7.21
CA TYR A 441 -18.79 10.29 -6.53
C TYR A 441 -20.07 10.26 -7.37
N ALA A 442 -20.41 11.34 -8.07
CA ALA A 442 -21.56 11.35 -8.97
C ALA A 442 -21.44 10.27 -10.06
N HIS A 443 -20.23 10.10 -10.62
CA HIS A 443 -19.96 9.05 -11.59
C HIS A 443 -20.11 7.65 -10.99
N MET A 444 -19.49 7.40 -9.83
CA MET A 444 -19.54 6.11 -9.15
C MET A 444 -20.96 5.73 -8.72
N VAL A 445 -21.69 6.65 -8.08
CA VAL A 445 -23.08 6.45 -7.61
C VAL A 445 -24.01 6.11 -8.78
N ARG A 446 -23.82 6.77 -9.95
CA ARG A 446 -24.59 6.46 -11.16
C ARG A 446 -24.44 5.00 -11.58
N GLU A 447 -23.21 4.47 -11.60
CA GLU A 447 -22.95 3.09 -12.00
C GLU A 447 -23.36 2.08 -10.91
N LEU A 448 -23.06 2.36 -9.64
CA LEU A 448 -23.38 1.48 -8.51
C LEU A 448 -24.89 1.20 -8.36
N PHE A 449 -25.71 2.24 -8.55
CA PHE A 449 -27.15 2.17 -8.32
C PHE A 449 -27.96 2.13 -9.63
N GLY A 450 -27.30 1.91 -10.76
CA GLY A 450 -27.97 1.70 -12.05
C GLY A 450 -28.86 0.44 -12.01
N ALA A 451 -30.08 0.56 -12.51
CA ALA A 451 -31.04 -0.54 -12.61
C ALA A 451 -31.49 -0.73 -14.06
N PRO A 452 -31.19 -1.88 -14.71
CA PRO A 452 -30.43 -3.02 -14.19
C PRO A 452 -28.92 -2.72 -14.06
N PRO A 453 -28.18 -3.43 -13.19
CA PRO A 453 -26.73 -3.27 -13.08
C PRO A 453 -26.03 -3.61 -14.41
N THR A 454 -25.12 -2.75 -14.82
CA THR A 454 -24.34 -2.89 -16.06
C THR A 454 -22.98 -3.53 -15.78
N ARG A 455 -22.35 -4.10 -16.82
CA ARG A 455 -20.98 -4.63 -16.79
C ARG A 455 -20.71 -5.55 -15.57
N ASN A 456 -19.64 -5.30 -14.82
CA ASN A 456 -19.23 -6.07 -13.65
C ASN A 456 -19.87 -5.60 -12.33
N TYR A 457 -20.56 -4.45 -12.32
CA TYR A 457 -21.28 -3.98 -11.12
C TYR A 457 -22.34 -4.97 -10.64
N LYS A 458 -22.86 -5.81 -11.54
CA LYS A 458 -23.79 -6.89 -11.18
C LYS A 458 -23.22 -7.88 -10.15
N HIS A 459 -21.90 -8.01 -10.05
CA HIS A 459 -21.20 -8.91 -9.12
C HIS A 459 -20.86 -8.24 -7.78
N LEU A 460 -20.97 -6.92 -7.70
CA LEU A 460 -20.61 -6.17 -6.51
C LEU A 460 -21.66 -6.37 -5.42
N GLU A 461 -21.22 -6.81 -4.26
CA GLU A 461 -22.04 -7.07 -3.08
C GLU A 461 -21.93 -5.95 -2.06
N GLN A 462 -20.77 -5.30 -1.97
CA GLN A 462 -20.50 -4.27 -0.99
C GLN A 462 -19.69 -3.11 -1.59
N PHE A 463 -20.12 -1.90 -1.27
CA PHE A 463 -19.39 -0.66 -1.48
C PHE A 463 -19.12 -0.01 -0.12
N GLU A 464 -17.89 0.44 0.10
CA GLU A 464 -17.48 1.21 1.27
C GLU A 464 -16.79 2.50 0.83
N SER A 465 -17.26 3.63 1.34
CA SER A 465 -16.56 4.90 1.25
C SER A 465 -15.69 5.08 2.50
N GLY A 466 -14.41 5.33 2.27
CA GLY A 466 -13.42 5.66 3.27
C GLY A 466 -13.33 7.14 3.62
N ASP A 467 -14.16 7.96 2.99
CA ASP A 467 -14.14 9.40 3.15
C ASP A 467 -15.08 9.81 4.29
N ALA A 468 -14.67 10.82 5.06
CA ALA A 468 -15.60 11.50 5.95
C ALA A 468 -16.60 12.27 5.08
N ALA A 469 -17.83 11.76 4.98
CA ALA A 469 -18.94 12.55 4.49
C ALA A 469 -19.38 13.52 5.57
N ASP A 470 -19.74 14.76 5.20
CA ASP A 470 -20.57 15.54 6.10
C ASP A 470 -21.91 14.78 6.33
N ARG A 471 -22.50 15.01 7.50
CA ARG A 471 -23.69 14.27 7.93
C ARG A 471 -24.85 14.40 6.95
N ASP A 472 -24.99 15.56 6.31
CA ASP A 472 -26.11 15.84 5.40
C ASP A 472 -25.93 15.08 4.08
N ALA A 473 -24.72 15.08 3.51
CA ALA A 473 -24.38 14.29 2.33
C ALA A 473 -24.56 12.78 2.57
N TRP A 474 -24.16 12.28 3.74
CA TRP A 474 -24.40 10.89 4.12
C TRP A 474 -25.89 10.57 4.21
N LEU A 475 -26.68 11.41 4.89
CA LEU A 475 -28.13 11.20 5.02
C LEU A 475 -28.84 11.24 3.66
N MET A 476 -28.43 12.14 2.78
CA MET A 476 -28.92 12.21 1.40
C MET A 476 -28.64 10.92 0.61
N ALA A 477 -27.41 10.38 0.71
CA ALA A 477 -27.07 9.11 0.08
C ALA A 477 -27.89 7.94 0.65
N VAL A 478 -28.08 7.90 1.97
CA VAL A 478 -28.93 6.90 2.64
C VAL A 478 -30.38 6.96 2.15
N GLU A 479 -30.94 8.16 2.00
CA GLU A 479 -32.29 8.32 1.45
C GLU A 479 -32.39 7.87 0.00
N TYR A 480 -31.38 8.19 -0.82
CA TYR A 480 -31.31 7.74 -2.21
C TYR A 480 -31.30 6.20 -2.28
N VAL A 481 -30.39 5.55 -1.53
CA VAL A 481 -30.25 4.08 -1.49
C VAL A 481 -31.56 3.40 -1.09
N LYS A 482 -32.26 3.94 -0.08
CA LYS A 482 -33.59 3.44 0.35
C LYS A 482 -34.65 3.53 -0.76
N ARG A 483 -34.55 4.50 -1.67
CA ARG A 483 -35.48 4.65 -2.81
C ARG A 483 -35.18 3.65 -3.94
N VAL A 484 -33.90 3.32 -4.17
CA VAL A 484 -33.52 2.34 -5.22
C VAL A 484 -33.88 0.91 -4.81
N GLY A 485 -33.80 0.59 -3.52
CA GLY A 485 -34.41 -0.61 -2.91
C GLY A 485 -33.64 -1.93 -3.04
N ASN A 486 -32.64 -2.01 -3.93
CA ASN A 486 -31.75 -3.18 -4.11
C ASN A 486 -30.49 -3.16 -3.23
N TRP A 487 -30.26 -2.07 -2.49
CA TRP A 487 -29.12 -1.86 -1.60
C TRP A 487 -29.59 -1.45 -0.19
N ASN A 488 -28.86 -1.91 0.83
CA ASN A 488 -29.06 -1.61 2.24
C ASN A 488 -27.89 -0.84 2.82
N VAL A 489 -28.18 -0.05 3.85
CA VAL A 489 -27.18 0.64 4.66
C VAL A 489 -26.79 -0.27 5.83
N VAL A 490 -25.53 -0.71 5.87
CA VAL A 490 -25.03 -1.64 6.91
C VAL A 490 -24.27 -0.89 8.01
N GLY A 491 -23.63 0.22 7.66
CA GLY A 491 -22.89 1.08 8.56
C GLY A 491 -22.64 2.44 7.90
N GLU A 492 -22.02 3.35 8.64
CA GLU A 492 -21.56 4.62 8.06
C GLU A 492 -20.57 4.36 6.92
N GLY A 493 -20.78 4.99 5.77
CA GLY A 493 -19.99 4.77 4.55
C GLY A 493 -20.23 3.43 3.85
N ILE A 494 -21.03 2.51 4.39
CA ILE A 494 -21.14 1.12 3.89
C ILE A 494 -22.53 0.81 3.33
N PHE A 495 -22.55 0.44 2.05
CA PHE A 495 -23.72 -0.10 1.37
C PHE A 495 -23.51 -1.57 0.98
N ALA A 496 -24.53 -2.41 1.21
CA ALA A 496 -24.51 -3.82 0.80
C ALA A 496 -25.76 -4.18 0.00
N ARG A 497 -25.59 -4.97 -1.04
CA ARG A 497 -26.68 -5.37 -1.93
C ARG A 497 -27.53 -6.49 -1.31
N ASN A 498 -28.81 -6.51 -1.64
CA ASN A 498 -29.70 -7.59 -1.19
C ASN A 498 -29.28 -8.93 -1.81
N SER A 499 -29.19 -9.98 -0.99
CA SER A 499 -28.87 -11.33 -1.45
C SER A 499 -29.93 -11.92 -2.40
N GLU A 500 -31.18 -11.46 -2.31
CA GLU A 500 -32.30 -11.91 -3.16
C GLU A 500 -32.25 -11.30 -4.58
N ASP A 501 -31.61 -10.14 -4.74
CA ASP A 501 -31.48 -9.41 -6.01
C ASP A 501 -30.20 -9.80 -6.79
N MET A 502 -29.45 -10.77 -6.27
CA MET A 502 -28.26 -11.32 -6.91
C MET A 502 -28.65 -12.47 -7.83
N VAL A 503 -28.39 -12.32 -9.13
CA VAL A 503 -28.66 -13.38 -10.12
C VAL A 503 -27.74 -14.57 -9.82
N PRO A 504 -28.27 -15.76 -9.53
CA PRO A 504 -27.43 -16.95 -9.33
C PRO A 504 -26.67 -17.25 -10.63
N GLU A 505 -25.35 -17.47 -10.54
CA GLU A 505 -24.61 -18.02 -11.68
C GLU A 505 -25.10 -19.45 -11.94
N ASN A 506 -25.75 -19.69 -13.10
CA ASN A 506 -26.04 -21.04 -13.55
C ASN A 506 -24.71 -21.78 -13.80
N PRO A 507 -24.42 -22.90 -13.13
CA PRO A 507 -23.16 -23.63 -13.30
C PRO A 507 -23.05 -24.38 -14.64
N GLU A 508 -24.07 -24.35 -15.50
CA GLU A 508 -24.14 -25.15 -16.73
C GLU A 508 -23.81 -24.32 -17.97
N GLY A 509 -22.51 -24.11 -18.18
CA GLY A 509 -21.94 -23.58 -19.43
C GLY A 509 -20.80 -24.47 -19.93
N GLY A 510 -20.98 -25.79 -19.83
CA GLY A 510 -19.99 -26.78 -20.22
C GLY A 510 -20.48 -27.67 -21.37
N ILE A 511 -19.85 -27.50 -22.54
CA ILE A 511 -19.79 -28.44 -23.66
C ILE A 511 -21.11 -28.60 -24.46
N GLU A 512 -21.34 -27.67 -25.40
CA GLU A 512 -22.03 -28.06 -26.65
C GLU A 512 -20.99 -28.68 -27.59
N GLY A 513 -21.04 -30.00 -27.71
CA GLY A 513 -20.30 -30.76 -28.69
C GLY A 513 -20.85 -30.50 -30.09
N ASN A 514 -19.98 -30.00 -30.99
CA ASN A 514 -20.27 -30.00 -32.41
C ASN A 514 -20.23 -31.45 -32.92
N SER A 515 -21.42 -32.02 -33.13
CA SER A 515 -21.64 -33.16 -34.03
C SER A 515 -22.34 -32.65 -35.28
N THR A 516 -21.58 -32.29 -36.31
CA THR A 516 -21.72 -32.76 -37.72
C THR A 516 -20.75 -32.03 -38.64
#